data_AF-A0A7K6ELV9-F1
#
_entry.id   AF-A0A7K6ELV9-F1
#
_cell.length_a   1.000
_cell.length_b   1.000
_cell.length_c   1.000
_cell.angle_alpha   90.00
_cell.angle_beta   90.00
_cell.angle_gamma   90.00
#
_symmetry.space_group_name_H-M   'P 1'
#
loop_
_entity.id
_entity.type
_entity.pdbx_description
1 polymer ?
#
loop_
_entity_poly.entity_id
_entity_poly.type
_entity_poly.pdbx_seq_one_letter_code
_entity_poly.pdbx_strand_id
1 'polypeptide(L)'
;FLFAVIILCGVEVIIILMLIFLRNRIRIAIALLKEGSRAIGYIMSTLFYPIVTFLLIAICISYWAVTAVFLATSGEPVYKVMANQTLCKYANLTCDPETFNTSNVTKLCPGAQCTFAFYGGESLYHKYIFIFQLANAFVFLWLVNFAIALGQCTLAGAFASYYWAYRKPADIPLWPLFSSFGRAIRYHTGSLAFGALILAIVQLIRVILEYLDHKLKGTQNSFTRFLLCCLKCCFWCLEKFLKFINRNAYIMIAIYGKNFCTSAKEAFFLLMRNVVRVAVLDKVTDFLLFLGKILVAGGVGVLAFFFFTQRIPVFAQEVPMLNYYWVPLLTLIIGSYLVAHGFFSVYAMCVDTLFLCFCEDLERNDGSTAKPYFMSASLHRILGKKKLSPKKA
;
A
#
# COMPACT_ATOMS: atom_id res chain seq x y z
N PHE A 1 -4.01 2.50 -34.36
CA PHE A 1 -3.68 1.07 -34.44
C PHE A 1 -2.19 0.84 -34.69
N LEU A 2 -1.63 1.29 -35.81
CA LEU A 2 -0.20 1.10 -36.16
C LEU A 2 0.80 1.59 -35.09
N PHE A 3 0.58 2.78 -34.51
CA PHE A 3 1.44 3.31 -33.44
C PHE A 3 1.43 2.43 -32.18
N ALA A 4 0.28 1.86 -31.82
CA ALA A 4 0.17 0.95 -30.68
C ALA A 4 0.89 -0.39 -30.98
N VAL A 5 0.83 -0.88 -32.21
CA VAL A 5 1.53 -2.10 -32.63
C VAL A 5 3.05 -1.89 -32.64
N ILE A 6 3.54 -0.75 -33.13
CA ILE A 6 4.97 -0.41 -33.11
C ILE A 6 5.50 -0.32 -31.66
N ILE A 7 4.74 0.32 -30.76
CA ILE A 7 5.09 0.35 -29.33
C ILE A 7 5.10 -1.07 -28.75
N LEU A 8 4.10 -1.90 -29.07
CA LEU A 8 4.02 -3.26 -28.57
C LEU A 8 5.20 -4.11 -29.04
N CYS A 9 5.54 -4.08 -30.33
CA CYS A 9 6.71 -4.79 -30.88
C CYS A 9 8.02 -4.27 -30.28
N GLY A 10 8.17 -2.95 -30.08
CA GLY A 10 9.33 -2.39 -29.41
C GLY A 10 9.46 -2.87 -27.97
N VAL A 11 8.35 -2.90 -27.23
CA VAL A 11 8.29 -3.46 -25.87
C VAL A 11 8.63 -4.94 -25.86
N GLU A 12 8.11 -5.74 -26.80
CA GLU A 12 8.44 -7.17 -26.91
C GLU A 12 9.92 -7.42 -27.20
N VAL A 13 10.52 -6.68 -28.15
CA VAL A 13 11.95 -6.80 -28.46
C VAL A 13 12.80 -6.44 -27.23
N ILE A 14 12.45 -5.39 -26.50
CA ILE A 14 13.13 -5.01 -25.25
C ILE A 14 13.00 -6.13 -24.21
N ILE A 15 11.80 -6.68 -24.03
CA ILE A 15 11.57 -7.80 -23.10
C ILE A 15 12.42 -9.01 -23.50
N ILE A 16 12.44 -9.40 -24.77
CA ILE A 16 13.22 -10.54 -25.26
C ILE A 16 14.72 -10.31 -25.02
N LEU A 17 15.25 -9.13 -25.35
CA LEU A 17 16.65 -8.80 -25.08
C LEU A 17 16.96 -8.86 -23.57
N MET A 18 16.10 -8.29 -22.73
CA MET A 18 16.25 -8.39 -21.27
C MET A 18 16.25 -9.84 -20.79
N LEU A 19 15.36 -10.70 -21.31
CA LEU A 19 15.29 -12.11 -20.95
C LEU A 19 16.56 -12.88 -21.34
N ILE A 20 17.15 -12.58 -22.50
CA ILE A 20 18.39 -13.20 -22.98
C ILE A 20 19.58 -12.76 -22.13
N PHE A 21 19.81 -11.45 -21.98
CA PHE A 21 20.97 -10.92 -21.26
C PHE A 21 20.91 -11.21 -19.75
N LEU A 22 19.72 -11.26 -19.16
CA LEU A 22 19.55 -11.48 -17.72
C LEU A 22 19.25 -12.94 -17.37
N ARG A 23 19.32 -13.87 -18.32
CA ARG A 23 18.93 -15.30 -18.15
C ARG A 23 19.49 -15.94 -16.88
N ASN A 24 20.77 -15.74 -16.57
CA ASN A 24 21.40 -16.32 -15.37
C ASN A 24 20.85 -15.71 -14.07
N ARG A 25 20.54 -14.42 -14.07
CA ARG A 25 19.95 -13.72 -12.91
C ARG A 25 18.46 -14.08 -12.76
N ILE A 26 17.73 -14.21 -13.87
CA ILE A 26 16.34 -14.68 -13.90
C ILE A 26 16.23 -16.09 -13.33
N ARG A 27 17.19 -17.00 -13.61
CA ARG A 27 17.23 -18.32 -12.98
C ARG A 27 17.32 -18.27 -11.46
N ILE A 28 18.11 -17.34 -10.90
CA ILE A 28 18.18 -17.10 -9.45
C ILE A 28 16.83 -16.59 -8.93
N ALA A 29 16.23 -15.61 -9.61
CA ALA A 29 14.93 -15.07 -9.22
C ALA A 29 13.82 -16.13 -9.23
N ILE A 30 13.75 -16.96 -10.28
CA ILE A 30 12.80 -18.09 -10.37
C ILE A 30 13.04 -19.10 -9.25
N ALA A 31 14.30 -19.40 -8.92
CA ALA A 31 14.61 -20.30 -7.81
C ALA A 31 14.16 -19.73 -6.47
N LEU A 32 14.39 -18.44 -6.22
CA LEU A 32 13.92 -17.75 -5.02
C LEU A 32 12.39 -17.70 -4.95
N LEU A 33 11.69 -17.49 -6.07
CA LEU A 33 10.24 -17.55 -6.13
C LEU A 33 9.69 -18.96 -5.84
N LYS A 34 10.38 -19.99 -6.33
CA LYS A 34 10.05 -21.39 -6.01
C LYS A 34 10.27 -21.70 -4.53
N GLU A 35 11.36 -21.21 -3.94
CA GLU A 35 11.59 -21.32 -2.49
C GLU A 35 10.58 -20.51 -1.68
N GLY A 36 10.18 -19.32 -2.14
CA GLY A 36 9.12 -18.52 -1.53
C GLY A 36 7.77 -19.24 -1.53
N SER A 37 7.45 -19.92 -2.63
CA SER A 37 6.25 -20.75 -2.71
C SER A 37 6.28 -21.92 -1.72
N ARG A 38 7.45 -22.53 -1.50
CA ARG A 38 7.64 -23.56 -0.45
C ARG A 38 7.52 -22.98 0.96
N ALA A 39 8.13 -21.81 1.21
CA ALA A 39 8.07 -21.14 2.50
C ALA A 39 6.63 -20.83 2.91
N ILE A 40 5.85 -20.30 1.98
CA ILE A 40 4.41 -20.08 2.15
C ILE A 40 3.70 -21.41 2.38
N GLY A 41 4.05 -22.46 1.60
CA GLY A 41 3.64 -23.86 1.80
C GLY A 41 3.75 -24.35 3.25
N TYR A 42 4.87 -24.07 3.92
CA TYR A 42 5.09 -24.46 5.30
C TYR A 42 4.44 -23.52 6.31
N ILE A 43 4.24 -22.25 5.96
CA ILE A 43 3.63 -21.24 6.83
C ILE A 43 2.34 -20.72 6.21
N MET A 44 1.38 -21.62 5.97
CA MET A 44 0.11 -21.31 5.30
C MET A 44 -0.68 -20.21 6.01
N SER A 45 -0.52 -20.05 7.32
CA SER A 45 -1.16 -18.98 8.08
C SER A 45 -0.82 -17.56 7.57
N THR A 46 0.34 -17.39 6.91
CA THR A 46 0.75 -16.10 6.31
C THR A 46 -0.20 -15.64 5.20
N LEU A 47 -0.85 -16.57 4.49
CA LEU A 47 -1.83 -16.24 3.44
C LEU A 47 -3.06 -15.53 3.99
N PHE A 48 -3.42 -15.74 5.26
CA PHE A 48 -4.56 -15.09 5.91
C PHE A 48 -4.20 -13.74 6.55
N TYR A 49 -2.91 -13.41 6.64
CA TYR A 49 -2.46 -12.14 7.24
C TYR A 49 -3.03 -10.86 6.56
N PRO A 50 -3.27 -10.82 5.24
CA PRO A 50 -3.94 -9.69 4.60
C PRO A 50 -5.29 -9.34 5.23
N ILE A 51 -6.05 -10.31 5.76
CA ILE A 51 -7.32 -10.05 6.47
C ILE A 51 -7.07 -9.19 7.71
N VAL A 52 -6.05 -9.53 8.51
CA VAL A 52 -5.65 -8.73 9.68
C VAL A 52 -5.24 -7.33 9.24
N THR A 53 -4.48 -7.21 8.15
CA THR A 53 -4.06 -5.91 7.60
C THR A 53 -5.27 -5.08 7.14
N PHE A 54 -6.23 -5.68 6.44
CA PHE A 54 -7.46 -5.03 6.00
C PHE A 54 -8.31 -4.57 7.18
N LEU A 55 -8.44 -5.37 8.23
CA LEU A 55 -9.13 -4.99 9.46
C LEU A 55 -8.47 -3.79 10.13
N LEU A 56 -7.14 -3.79 10.28
CA LEU A 56 -6.41 -2.66 10.85
C LEU A 56 -6.57 -1.39 10.01
N ILE A 57 -6.48 -1.48 8.68
CA ILE A 57 -6.70 -0.35 7.79
C ILE A 57 -8.15 0.16 7.87
N ALA A 58 -9.13 -0.74 7.94
CA ALA A 58 -10.54 -0.38 8.10
C ALA A 58 -10.77 0.40 9.40
N ILE A 59 -10.16 -0.03 10.51
CA ILE A 59 -10.18 0.70 11.79
C ILE A 59 -9.56 2.10 11.65
N CYS A 60 -8.44 2.22 10.92
CA CYS A 60 -7.81 3.52 10.66
C CYS A 60 -8.73 4.45 9.84
N ILE A 61 -9.37 3.92 8.80
CA ILE A 61 -10.31 4.66 7.94
C ILE A 61 -11.54 5.08 8.76
N SER A 62 -12.13 4.18 9.55
CA SER A 62 -13.30 4.51 10.36
C SER A 62 -12.97 5.58 11.41
N TYR A 63 -11.83 5.46 12.09
CA TYR A 63 -11.37 6.46 13.06
C TYR A 63 -11.21 7.83 12.39
N TRP A 64 -10.50 7.89 11.27
CA TRP A 64 -10.31 9.13 10.51
C TRP A 64 -11.64 9.75 10.05
N ALA A 65 -12.53 8.95 9.47
CA ALA A 65 -13.81 9.41 8.92
C ALA A 65 -14.72 9.94 10.03
N VAL A 66 -14.83 9.20 11.14
CA VAL A 66 -15.60 9.64 12.32
C VAL A 66 -15.05 10.95 12.84
N THR A 67 -13.74 11.05 13.11
CA THR A 67 -13.13 12.30 13.57
C THR A 67 -13.31 13.44 12.57
N ALA A 68 -13.22 13.18 11.26
CA ALA A 68 -13.42 14.19 10.23
C ALA A 68 -14.85 14.73 10.22
N VAL A 69 -15.85 13.86 10.36
CA VAL A 69 -17.27 14.24 10.47
C VAL A 69 -17.51 15.04 11.75
N PHE A 70 -17.07 14.55 12.91
CA PHE A 70 -17.20 15.28 14.18
C PHE A 70 -16.54 16.66 14.14
N LEU A 71 -15.35 16.77 13.54
CA LEU A 71 -14.70 18.06 13.33
C LEU A 71 -15.53 18.96 12.41
N ALA A 72 -16.06 18.44 11.28
CA ALA A 72 -16.82 19.22 10.32
C ALA A 72 -18.20 19.68 10.83
N THR A 73 -18.81 18.93 11.74
CA THR A 73 -20.12 19.22 12.33
C THR A 73 -20.04 19.80 13.74
N SER A 74 -18.84 20.21 14.17
CA SER A 74 -18.66 20.80 15.49
C SER A 74 -19.15 22.24 15.50
N GLY A 75 -20.00 22.58 16.48
CA GLY A 75 -20.61 23.91 16.65
C GLY A 75 -22.10 23.95 16.32
N GLU A 76 -22.71 25.11 16.60
CA GLU A 76 -24.13 25.33 16.33
C GLU A 76 -24.39 25.55 14.83
N PRO A 77 -25.48 25.00 14.28
CA PRO A 77 -25.84 25.23 12.88
C PRO A 77 -26.25 26.68 12.66
N VAL A 78 -25.58 27.37 11.75
CA VAL A 78 -25.93 28.73 11.34
C VAL A 78 -26.72 28.70 10.05
N TYR A 79 -27.91 29.29 10.09
CA TYR A 79 -28.78 29.47 8.94
C TYR A 79 -28.71 30.90 8.45
N LYS A 80 -28.73 31.09 7.13
CA LYS A 80 -28.71 32.40 6.50
C LYS A 80 -29.88 32.57 5.54
N VAL A 81 -30.33 33.81 5.41
CA VAL A 81 -31.38 34.17 4.46
C VAL A 81 -30.81 34.19 3.04
N MET A 82 -31.25 33.27 2.20
CA MET A 82 -31.04 33.29 0.76
C MET A 82 -32.24 33.95 0.07
N ALA A 83 -31.97 35.03 -0.67
CA ALA A 83 -32.99 35.73 -1.46
C ALA A 83 -32.49 35.88 -2.90
N ASN A 84 -33.37 35.63 -3.88
CA ASN A 84 -33.04 35.72 -5.30
C ASN A 84 -33.08 37.19 -5.81
N GLN A 85 -33.67 38.11 -5.02
CA GLN A 85 -33.74 39.53 -5.35
C GLN A 85 -32.53 40.29 -4.78
N THR A 86 -31.84 41.04 -5.63
CA THR A 86 -30.70 41.92 -5.26
C THR A 86 -31.07 43.03 -4.28
N LEU A 87 -32.37 43.27 -4.03
CA LEU A 87 -32.89 44.32 -3.15
C LEU A 87 -33.23 43.87 -1.72
N CYS A 88 -33.03 42.60 -1.36
CA CYS A 88 -33.36 42.15 0.00
C CYS A 88 -32.30 42.60 1.02
N LYS A 89 -32.66 43.55 1.89
CA LYS A 89 -31.80 44.06 2.97
C LYS A 89 -31.34 42.98 3.97
N TYR A 90 -32.08 41.88 4.07
CA TYR A 90 -31.78 40.77 4.99
C TYR A 90 -30.96 39.64 4.37
N ALA A 91 -30.56 39.75 3.10
CA ALA A 91 -29.75 38.73 2.45
C ALA A 91 -28.43 38.49 3.22
N ASN A 92 -28.02 37.24 3.37
CA ASN A 92 -26.82 36.78 4.10
C ASN A 92 -26.81 37.06 5.63
N LEU A 93 -27.88 37.61 6.21
CA LEU A 93 -28.02 37.70 7.66
C LEU A 93 -28.43 36.35 8.25
N THR A 94 -28.09 36.16 9.53
CA THR A 94 -28.48 34.96 10.28
C THR A 94 -29.96 34.95 10.55
N CYS A 95 -30.58 33.78 10.38
CA CYS A 95 -31.99 33.55 10.64
C CYS A 95 -32.16 32.29 11.50
N ASP A 96 -33.32 32.21 12.15
CA ASP A 96 -33.74 31.00 12.86
C ASP A 96 -34.85 30.33 12.02
N PRO A 97 -34.65 29.08 11.57
CA PRO A 97 -35.61 28.39 10.71
C PRO A 97 -36.98 28.19 11.37
N GLU A 98 -37.07 28.11 12.70
CA GLU A 98 -38.35 27.92 13.40
C GLU A 98 -39.22 29.19 13.37
N THR A 99 -38.60 30.36 13.56
CA THR A 99 -39.30 31.65 13.62
C THR A 99 -39.36 32.40 12.28
N PHE A 100 -38.66 31.91 11.25
CA PHE A 100 -38.51 32.59 9.96
C PHE A 100 -39.84 32.86 9.26
N ASN A 101 -40.75 31.88 9.22
CA ASN A 101 -42.04 32.01 8.51
C ASN A 101 -42.95 33.11 9.09
N THR A 102 -42.84 33.38 10.38
CA THR A 102 -43.61 34.43 11.08
C THR A 102 -42.90 35.79 11.12
N SER A 103 -41.64 35.85 10.69
CA SER A 103 -40.83 37.06 10.76
C SER A 103 -41.22 38.10 9.70
N ASN A 104 -40.88 39.37 9.96
CA ASN A 104 -41.06 40.45 8.99
C ASN A 104 -40.20 40.27 7.72
N VAL A 105 -39.19 39.39 7.76
CA VAL A 105 -38.29 39.12 6.62
C VAL A 105 -39.06 38.49 5.46
N THR A 106 -39.97 37.56 5.74
CA THR A 106 -40.79 36.88 4.71
C THR A 106 -41.79 37.83 4.05
N LYS A 107 -42.24 38.88 4.78
CA LYS A 107 -43.12 39.92 4.26
C LYS A 107 -42.37 40.95 3.39
N LEU A 108 -41.15 41.32 3.79
CA LEU A 108 -40.33 42.30 3.07
C LEU A 108 -39.58 41.71 1.87
N CYS A 109 -39.22 40.43 1.93
CA CYS A 109 -38.49 39.73 0.87
C CYS A 109 -39.28 38.48 0.44
N PRO A 110 -40.28 38.63 -0.44
CA PRO A 110 -41.07 37.50 -0.93
C PRO A 110 -40.17 36.50 -1.67
N GLY A 111 -40.23 35.23 -1.25
CA GLY A 111 -39.41 34.15 -1.80
C GLY A 111 -38.03 33.97 -1.15
N ALA A 112 -37.71 34.71 -0.08
CA ALA A 112 -36.53 34.43 0.72
C ALA A 112 -36.68 33.12 1.50
N GLN A 113 -35.60 32.37 1.64
CA GLN A 113 -35.55 31.12 2.40
C GLN A 113 -34.46 31.18 3.47
N CYS A 114 -34.73 30.64 4.65
CA CYS A 114 -33.73 30.44 5.69
C CYS A 114 -33.07 29.07 5.48
N THR A 115 -31.88 29.07 4.89
CA THR A 115 -31.17 27.84 4.52
C THR A 115 -29.94 27.65 5.39
N PHE A 116 -29.60 26.39 5.69
CA PHE A 116 -28.36 26.06 6.36
C PHE A 116 -27.16 26.61 5.57
N ALA A 117 -26.27 27.32 6.25
CA ALA A 117 -25.06 27.85 5.64
C ALA A 117 -23.83 27.01 6.03
N PHE A 118 -23.58 26.85 7.33
CA PHE A 118 -22.46 26.06 7.86
C PHE A 118 -22.66 25.81 9.36
N TYR A 119 -21.92 24.85 9.93
CA TYR A 119 -21.78 24.71 11.37
C TYR A 119 -20.75 25.71 11.89
N GLY A 120 -21.09 26.52 12.89
CA GLY A 120 -20.15 27.40 13.58
C GLY A 120 -20.37 28.91 13.52
N GLY A 121 -19.36 29.69 13.91
CA GLY A 121 -19.36 31.17 13.92
C GLY A 121 -17.94 31.77 13.88
N GLU A 122 -17.76 33.05 14.17
CA GLU A 122 -16.43 33.72 14.14
C GLU A 122 -15.47 33.34 15.30
N SER A 123 -15.65 32.18 15.93
CA SER A 123 -14.75 31.77 17.01
C SER A 123 -13.38 31.34 16.46
N LEU A 124 -12.35 31.47 17.30
CA LEU A 124 -10.98 31.05 16.95
C LEU A 124 -10.94 29.59 16.46
N TYR A 125 -11.76 28.71 17.05
CA TYR A 125 -11.87 27.31 16.66
C TYR A 125 -12.21 27.13 15.17
N HIS A 126 -13.21 27.86 14.65
CA HIS A 126 -13.66 27.73 13.26
C HIS A 126 -12.63 28.27 12.26
N LYS A 127 -11.76 29.20 12.68
CA LYS A 127 -10.62 29.63 11.87
C LYS A 127 -9.56 28.52 11.72
N TYR A 128 -9.42 27.66 12.72
CA TYR A 128 -8.41 26.58 12.76
C TYR A 128 -8.95 25.20 12.35
N ILE A 129 -10.23 25.06 12.00
CA ILE A 129 -10.84 23.76 11.61
C ILE A 129 -10.08 23.07 10.48
N PHE A 130 -9.57 23.84 9.51
CA PHE A 130 -8.75 23.31 8.43
C PHE A 130 -7.45 22.67 8.93
N ILE A 131 -6.80 23.29 9.93
CA ILE A 131 -5.57 22.75 10.53
C ILE A 131 -5.87 21.47 11.31
N PHE A 132 -6.99 21.41 12.03
CA PHE A 132 -7.41 20.18 12.71
C PHE A 132 -7.73 19.05 11.72
N GLN A 133 -8.36 19.35 10.59
CA GLN A 133 -8.58 18.36 9.54
C GLN A 133 -7.25 17.88 8.91
N LEU A 134 -6.28 18.78 8.73
CA LEU A 134 -4.95 18.43 8.26
C LEU A 134 -4.20 17.54 9.27
N ALA A 135 -4.30 17.85 10.57
CA ALA A 135 -3.74 17.02 11.63
C ALA A 135 -4.40 15.64 11.70
N ASN A 136 -5.74 15.57 11.56
CA ASN A 136 -6.47 14.30 11.47
C ASN A 136 -6.02 13.47 10.26
N ALA A 137 -5.84 14.10 9.09
CA ALA A 137 -5.30 13.45 7.89
C ALA A 137 -3.86 12.95 8.11
N PHE A 138 -3.03 13.70 8.82
CA PHE A 138 -1.67 13.26 9.18
C PHE A 138 -1.69 12.02 10.08
N VAL A 139 -2.52 12.02 11.13
CA VAL A 139 -2.68 10.87 12.02
C VAL A 139 -3.18 9.65 11.24
N PHE A 140 -4.13 9.82 10.33
CA PHE A 140 -4.59 8.76 9.43
C PHE A 140 -3.45 8.16 8.60
N LEU A 141 -2.67 9.00 7.92
CA LEU A 141 -1.50 8.56 7.14
C LEU A 141 -0.51 7.80 8.02
N TRP A 142 -0.25 8.30 9.24
CA TRP A 142 0.67 7.65 10.16
C TRP A 142 0.19 6.28 10.63
N LEU A 143 -1.08 6.16 11.03
CA LEU A 143 -1.66 4.88 11.48
C LEU A 143 -1.73 3.84 10.36
N VAL A 144 -2.08 4.24 9.13
CA VAL A 144 -2.08 3.34 7.97
C VAL A 144 -0.66 2.83 7.69
N ASN A 145 0.34 3.71 7.67
CA ASN A 145 1.72 3.29 7.47
C ASN A 145 2.23 2.40 8.61
N PHE A 146 1.81 2.65 9.85
CA PHE A 146 2.14 1.81 10.99
C PHE A 146 1.53 0.41 10.87
N ALA A 147 0.26 0.30 10.48
CA ALA A 147 -0.40 -0.99 10.25
C ALA A 147 0.32 -1.80 9.15
N ILE A 148 0.72 -1.13 8.06
CA ILE A 148 1.51 -1.77 6.98
C ILE A 148 2.89 -2.20 7.50
N ALA A 149 3.59 -1.34 8.26
CA ALA A 149 4.90 -1.65 8.83
C ALA A 149 4.86 -2.86 9.77
N LEU A 150 3.82 -2.95 10.61
CA LEU A 150 3.55 -4.10 11.48
C LEU A 150 3.39 -5.38 10.64
N GLY A 151 2.65 -5.31 9.54
CA GLY A 151 2.50 -6.44 8.63
C GLY A 151 3.78 -6.88 7.95
N GLN A 152 4.57 -5.92 7.45
CA GLN A 152 5.84 -6.20 6.81
C GLN A 152 6.83 -6.85 7.77
N CYS A 153 6.97 -6.31 8.99
CA CYS A 153 7.86 -6.86 10.03
C CYS A 153 7.39 -8.26 10.48
N THR A 154 6.08 -8.43 10.67
CA THR A 154 5.50 -9.72 11.08
C THR A 154 5.76 -10.82 10.06
N LEU A 155 5.44 -10.56 8.79
CA LEU A 155 5.67 -11.51 7.69
C LEU A 155 7.16 -11.80 7.50
N ALA A 156 8.00 -10.76 7.54
CA ALA A 156 9.44 -10.92 7.43
C ALA A 156 10.01 -11.82 8.53
N GLY A 157 9.59 -11.62 9.79
CA GLY A 157 10.06 -12.47 10.88
C GLY A 157 9.62 -13.92 10.75
N ALA A 158 8.42 -14.18 10.21
CA ALA A 158 7.96 -15.55 9.96
C ALA A 158 8.77 -16.23 8.84
N PHE A 159 8.98 -15.55 7.71
CA PHE A 159 9.77 -16.09 6.60
C PHE A 159 11.26 -16.18 6.91
N ALA A 160 11.79 -15.29 7.75
CA ALA A 160 13.15 -15.40 8.27
C ALA A 160 13.31 -16.66 9.13
N SER A 161 12.36 -16.96 10.02
CA SER A 161 12.37 -18.21 10.79
C SER A 161 12.34 -19.45 9.90
N TYR A 162 11.64 -19.41 8.75
CA TYR A 162 11.73 -20.47 7.74
C TYR A 162 13.12 -20.54 7.10
N TYR A 163 13.66 -19.41 6.64
CA TYR A 163 14.95 -19.39 5.92
C TYR A 163 16.06 -19.99 6.76
N TRP A 164 16.20 -19.51 8.01
CA TRP A 164 17.27 -19.87 8.94
C TRP A 164 17.05 -21.21 9.67
N ALA A 165 15.96 -21.94 9.39
CA ALA A 165 15.80 -23.32 9.88
C ALA A 165 16.68 -24.29 9.07
N TYR A 166 17.57 -25.06 9.70
CA TYR A 166 18.42 -26.03 8.98
C TYR A 166 17.60 -27.18 8.39
N ARG A 167 16.81 -27.86 9.22
CA ARG A 167 15.92 -28.94 8.79
C ARG A 167 14.51 -28.42 8.64
N LYS A 168 14.02 -28.36 7.40
CA LYS A 168 12.67 -27.93 7.06
C LYS A 168 11.78 -29.17 6.87
N PRO A 169 10.67 -29.34 7.61
CA PRO A 169 10.03 -28.39 8.53
C PRO A 169 10.42 -28.49 10.01
N ALA A 170 11.21 -29.48 10.43
CA ALA A 170 11.42 -29.81 11.84
C ALA A 170 11.92 -28.66 12.73
N ASP A 171 12.78 -27.79 12.21
CA ASP A 171 13.37 -26.66 12.95
C ASP A 171 12.59 -25.34 12.76
N ILE A 172 11.47 -25.36 12.01
CA ILE A 172 10.58 -24.20 11.87
C ILE A 172 9.71 -24.10 13.13
N PRO A 173 9.60 -22.93 13.79
CA PRO A 173 8.69 -22.75 14.92
C PRO A 173 7.25 -23.11 14.55
N LEU A 174 6.50 -23.72 15.47
CA LEU A 174 5.11 -24.16 15.25
C LEU A 174 4.15 -23.01 14.86
N TRP A 175 4.30 -21.83 15.47
CA TRP A 175 3.43 -20.66 15.26
C TRP A 175 4.26 -19.44 14.86
N PRO A 176 4.99 -19.49 13.72
CA PRO A 176 6.02 -18.51 13.42
C PRO A 176 5.41 -17.13 13.14
N LEU A 177 4.21 -17.10 12.54
CA LEU A 177 3.47 -15.85 12.30
C LEU A 177 3.05 -15.16 13.60
N PHE A 178 2.41 -15.88 14.51
CA PHE A 178 1.94 -15.33 15.78
C PHE A 178 3.11 -14.93 16.69
N SER A 179 4.16 -15.74 16.75
CA SER A 179 5.39 -15.41 17.48
C SER A 179 6.02 -14.13 16.92
N SER A 180 6.14 -14.03 15.59
CA SER A 180 6.68 -12.84 14.93
C SER A 180 5.85 -11.58 15.19
N PHE A 181 4.51 -11.70 15.11
CA PHE A 181 3.59 -10.61 15.42
C PHE A 181 3.74 -10.11 16.87
N GLY A 182 3.79 -11.05 17.83
CA GLY A 182 4.01 -10.73 19.24
C GLY A 182 5.34 -10.04 19.49
N ARG A 183 6.42 -10.47 18.83
CA ARG A 183 7.72 -9.78 18.90
C ARG A 183 7.67 -8.38 18.31
N ALA A 184 6.99 -8.21 17.16
CA ALA A 184 6.87 -6.93 16.49
C ALA A 184 6.17 -5.88 17.39
N ILE A 185 5.07 -6.26 18.05
CA ILE A 185 4.36 -5.38 18.99
C ILE A 185 5.16 -5.14 20.27
N ARG A 186 5.70 -6.20 20.88
CA ARG A 186 6.34 -6.09 22.20
C ARG A 186 7.67 -5.36 22.16
N TYR A 187 8.48 -5.56 21.11
CA TYR A 187 9.87 -5.10 21.08
C TYR A 187 10.17 -4.08 19.98
N HIS A 188 9.35 -4.01 18.91
CA HIS A 188 9.70 -3.22 17.72
C HIS A 188 8.72 -2.09 17.39
N THR A 189 7.63 -1.92 18.15
CA THR A 189 6.62 -0.88 17.95
C THR A 189 7.21 0.52 17.72
N GLY A 190 8.18 0.94 18.54
CA GLY A 190 8.81 2.26 18.39
C GLY A 190 9.56 2.44 17.05
N SER A 191 10.28 1.41 16.59
CA SER A 191 10.98 1.46 15.30
C SER A 191 10.02 1.43 14.11
N LEU A 192 8.93 0.66 14.22
CA LEU A 192 7.88 0.63 13.20
C LEU A 192 7.14 1.99 13.12
N ALA A 193 6.79 2.56 14.27
CA ALA A 193 6.14 3.87 14.37
C ALA A 193 7.03 4.99 13.83
N PHE A 194 8.34 4.97 14.12
CA PHE A 194 9.30 5.94 13.60
C PHE A 194 9.43 5.86 12.06
N GLY A 195 9.58 4.66 11.49
CA GLY A 195 9.61 4.50 10.04
C GLY A 195 8.29 4.93 9.38
N ALA A 196 7.15 4.60 10.00
CA ALA A 196 5.83 5.04 9.55
C ALA A 196 5.66 6.55 9.61
N LEU A 197 6.21 7.21 10.62
CA LEU A 197 6.17 8.67 10.80
C LEU A 197 6.93 9.38 9.67
N ILE A 198 8.14 8.94 9.36
CA ILE A 198 8.95 9.52 8.26
C ILE A 198 8.17 9.44 6.94
N LEU A 199 7.55 8.28 6.66
CA LEU A 199 6.78 8.09 5.45
C LEU A 199 5.50 8.96 5.44
N ALA A 200 4.80 9.08 6.57
CA ALA A 200 3.61 9.91 6.71
C ALA A 200 3.89 11.40 6.49
N ILE A 201 5.03 11.92 6.97
CA ILE A 201 5.44 13.32 6.75
C ILE A 201 5.59 13.60 5.25
N VAL A 202 6.29 12.74 4.52
CA VAL A 202 6.49 12.89 3.07
C VAL A 202 5.17 12.77 2.31
N GLN A 203 4.29 11.86 2.73
CA GLN A 203 2.95 11.72 2.15
C GLN A 203 2.08 12.96 2.41
N LEU A 204 2.13 13.54 3.61
CA LEU A 204 1.41 14.76 3.93
C LEU A 204 1.86 15.93 3.05
N ILE A 205 3.18 16.10 2.89
CA ILE A 205 3.72 17.15 2.00
C ILE A 205 3.23 16.94 0.57
N ARG A 206 3.21 15.69 0.07
CA ARG A 206 2.69 15.39 -1.27
C ARG A 206 1.20 15.72 -1.41
N VAL A 207 0.38 15.42 -0.40
CA VAL A 207 -1.04 15.78 -0.38
C VAL A 207 -1.22 17.31 -0.40
N ILE A 208 -0.42 18.04 0.38
CA ILE A 208 -0.44 19.52 0.41
C ILE A 208 -0.04 20.09 -0.96
N LEU A 209 1.01 19.57 -1.60
CA LEU A 209 1.43 20.00 -2.95
C LEU A 209 0.34 19.76 -4.00
N GLU A 210 -0.40 18.65 -3.91
CA GLU A 210 -1.52 18.36 -4.81
C GLU A 210 -2.69 19.34 -4.60
N TYR A 211 -3.02 19.61 -3.32
CA TYR A 211 -4.04 20.59 -2.96
C TYR A 211 -3.67 22.01 -3.42
N LEU A 212 -2.41 22.43 -3.22
CA LEU A 212 -1.93 23.75 -3.65
C LEU A 212 -1.99 23.90 -5.17
N ASP A 213 -1.56 22.87 -5.92
CA ASP A 213 -1.65 22.91 -7.38
C ASP A 213 -3.10 23.04 -7.85
N HIS A 214 -4.02 22.26 -7.27
CA HIS A 214 -5.45 22.39 -7.59
C HIS A 214 -5.99 23.79 -7.30
N LYS A 215 -5.64 24.37 -6.15
CA LYS A 215 -6.12 25.70 -5.73
C LYS A 215 -5.53 26.84 -6.56
N LEU A 216 -4.33 26.67 -7.10
CA LEU A 216 -3.61 27.70 -7.85
C LEU A 216 -3.84 27.62 -9.37
N LYS A 217 -4.55 26.62 -9.91
CA LYS A 217 -4.75 26.41 -11.36
C LYS A 217 -5.27 27.62 -12.16
N GLY A 218 -5.85 28.64 -11.51
CA GLY A 218 -6.31 29.89 -12.16
C GLY A 218 -5.39 31.11 -12.00
N THR A 219 -4.28 31.03 -11.25
CA THR A 219 -3.46 32.20 -10.87
C THR A 219 -1.95 31.93 -10.98
N GLN A 220 -1.53 30.81 -11.59
CA GLN A 220 -0.12 30.43 -11.68
C GLN A 220 0.65 31.19 -12.76
N ASN A 221 1.74 31.84 -12.37
CA ASN A 221 2.82 32.25 -13.28
C ASN A 221 3.62 31.02 -13.74
N SER A 222 4.29 31.10 -14.90
CA SER A 222 5.09 29.99 -15.47
C SER A 222 6.11 29.41 -14.47
N PHE A 223 6.72 30.26 -13.65
CA PHE A 223 7.67 29.84 -12.60
C PHE A 223 7.00 28.99 -11.50
N THR A 224 5.84 29.41 -10.99
CA THR A 224 5.10 28.67 -9.95
C THR A 224 4.69 27.29 -10.45
N ARG A 225 4.23 27.20 -11.69
CA ARG A 225 3.87 25.92 -12.33
C ARG A 225 5.08 24.99 -12.45
N PHE A 226 6.22 25.51 -12.87
CA PHE A 226 7.46 24.74 -12.95
C PHE A 226 7.91 24.24 -11.56
N LEU A 227 7.92 25.12 -10.55
CA LEU A 227 8.32 24.78 -9.19
C LEU A 227 7.42 23.70 -8.57
N LEU A 228 6.09 23.83 -8.70
CA LEU A 228 5.15 22.83 -8.19
C LEU A 228 5.33 21.47 -8.90
N CYS A 229 5.56 21.47 -10.21
CA CYS A 229 5.87 20.27 -10.97
C CYS A 229 7.15 19.57 -10.44
N CYS A 230 8.22 20.35 -10.24
CA CYS A 230 9.49 19.86 -9.70
C CYS A 230 9.32 19.26 -8.29
N LEU A 231 8.65 19.99 -7.38
CA LEU A 231 8.41 19.51 -6.02
C LEU A 231 7.55 18.25 -5.99
N LYS A 232 6.47 18.18 -6.79
CA LYS A 232 5.63 16.97 -6.91
C LYS A 232 6.46 15.77 -7.35
N CYS A 233 7.33 15.94 -8.35
CA CYS A 233 8.22 14.88 -8.82
C CYS A 233 9.21 14.44 -7.72
N CYS A 234 9.90 15.39 -7.07
CA CYS A 234 10.87 15.13 -6.01
C CYS A 234 10.24 14.37 -4.83
N PHE A 235 9.07 14.83 -4.34
CA PHE A 235 8.38 14.18 -3.23
C PHE A 235 7.78 12.83 -3.60
N TRP A 236 7.36 12.64 -4.86
CA TRP A 236 6.95 11.33 -5.36
C TRP A 236 8.14 10.34 -5.38
N CYS A 237 9.30 10.77 -5.89
CA CYS A 237 10.53 9.98 -5.87
C CYS A 237 10.97 9.66 -4.43
N LEU A 238 10.92 10.65 -3.53
CA LEU A 238 11.26 10.47 -2.12
C LEU A 238 10.32 9.49 -1.43
N GLU A 239 9.01 9.58 -1.65
CA GLU A 239 8.04 8.62 -1.09
C GLU A 239 8.35 7.20 -1.55
N LYS A 240 8.66 7.00 -2.83
CA LYS A 240 9.03 5.68 -3.38
C LYS A 240 10.32 5.15 -2.76
N PHE A 241 11.34 6.00 -2.64
CA PHE A 241 12.60 5.65 -2.02
C PHE A 241 12.45 5.30 -0.54
N LEU A 242 11.68 6.08 0.22
CA LEU A 242 11.42 5.81 1.63
C LEU A 242 10.61 4.54 1.84
N LYS A 243 9.62 4.25 0.98
CA LYS A 243 8.91 2.96 1.01
C LYS A 243 9.88 1.79 0.81
N PHE A 244 10.82 1.91 -0.13
CA PHE A 244 11.85 0.91 -0.35
C PHE A 244 12.75 0.74 0.87
N ILE A 245 13.28 1.82 1.46
CA ILE A 245 14.12 1.74 2.66
C ILE A 245 13.34 1.14 3.83
N ASN A 246 12.14 1.65 4.13
CA ASN A 246 11.31 1.19 5.25
C ASN A 246 11.07 -0.32 5.15
N ARG A 247 10.63 -0.79 3.99
CA ARG A 247 10.34 -2.22 3.76
C ARG A 247 11.54 -3.09 4.07
N ASN A 248 12.72 -2.74 3.56
CA ASN A 248 13.94 -3.51 3.78
C ASN A 248 14.49 -3.37 5.21
N ALA A 249 14.33 -2.20 5.83
CA ALA A 249 14.66 -1.98 7.22
C ALA A 249 13.83 -2.87 8.14
N TYR A 250 12.51 -2.98 7.90
CA TYR A 250 11.63 -3.84 8.70
C TYR A 250 12.01 -5.33 8.60
N ILE A 251 12.51 -5.78 7.45
CA ILE A 251 13.06 -7.13 7.31
C ILE A 251 14.29 -7.30 8.22
N MET A 252 15.23 -6.37 8.20
CA MET A 252 16.42 -6.42 9.08
C MET A 252 16.08 -6.32 10.57
N ILE A 253 15.08 -5.51 10.94
CA ILE A 253 14.55 -5.46 12.30
C ILE A 253 13.99 -6.83 12.69
N ALA A 254 13.22 -7.47 11.81
CA ALA A 254 12.64 -8.77 12.11
C ALA A 254 13.68 -9.89 12.28
N ILE A 255 14.84 -9.79 11.61
CA ILE A 255 15.95 -10.75 11.71
C ILE A 255 16.81 -10.49 12.94
N TYR A 256 17.21 -9.23 13.20
CA TYR A 256 18.22 -8.88 14.20
C TYR A 256 17.70 -8.16 15.44
N GLY A 257 16.49 -7.63 15.40
CA GLY A 257 15.90 -6.87 16.50
C GLY A 257 16.58 -5.52 16.78
N LYS A 258 17.34 -4.97 15.82
CA LYS A 258 17.99 -3.66 15.94
C LYS A 258 16.99 -2.52 15.74
N ASN A 259 17.38 -1.29 16.10
CA ASN A 259 16.55 -0.10 15.84
C ASN A 259 16.43 0.20 14.33
N PHE A 260 15.49 1.10 13.98
CA PHE A 260 15.19 1.45 12.59
C PHE A 260 16.40 1.97 11.80
N CYS A 261 17.12 2.97 12.32
CA CYS A 261 18.21 3.62 11.58
C CYS A 261 19.37 2.65 11.28
N THR A 262 19.76 1.83 12.27
CA THR A 262 20.80 0.81 12.08
C THR A 262 20.35 -0.23 11.05
N SER A 263 19.12 -0.73 11.17
CA SER A 263 18.56 -1.73 10.26
C SER A 263 18.41 -1.21 8.84
N ALA A 264 17.98 0.04 8.66
CA ALA A 264 17.87 0.71 7.37
C ALA A 264 19.24 0.85 6.70
N LYS A 265 20.27 1.27 7.46
CA LYS A 265 21.65 1.38 6.98
C LYS A 265 22.18 0.03 6.51
N GLU A 266 22.07 -1.00 7.34
CA GLU A 266 22.55 -2.35 7.01
C GLU A 266 21.81 -2.93 5.79
N ALA A 267 20.48 -2.83 5.76
CA ALA A 267 19.67 -3.26 4.62
C ALA A 267 20.10 -2.57 3.32
N PHE A 268 20.26 -1.25 3.35
CA PHE A 268 20.65 -0.46 2.17
C PHE A 268 22.01 -0.88 1.63
N PHE A 269 23.03 -0.99 2.49
CA PHE A 269 24.37 -1.39 2.04
C PHE A 269 24.42 -2.83 1.52
N LEU A 270 23.69 -3.76 2.16
CA LEU A 270 23.60 -5.15 1.71
C LEU A 270 22.97 -5.25 0.30
N LEU A 271 21.90 -4.49 0.06
CA LEU A 271 21.22 -4.45 -1.23
C LEU A 271 22.07 -3.75 -2.29
N MET A 272 22.75 -2.65 -1.97
CA MET A 272 23.60 -1.93 -2.92
C MET A 272 24.78 -2.78 -3.41
N ARG A 273 25.38 -3.61 -2.55
CA ARG A 273 26.41 -4.58 -2.96
C ARG A 273 25.89 -5.64 -3.93
N ASN A 274 24.58 -5.92 -3.88
CA ASN A 274 23.90 -6.91 -4.70
C ASN A 274 22.93 -6.29 -5.72
N VAL A 275 23.11 -5.01 -6.08
CA VAL A 275 22.12 -4.18 -6.80
C VAL A 275 21.58 -4.84 -8.08
N VAL A 276 22.44 -5.47 -8.88
CA VAL A 276 22.02 -6.14 -10.12
C VAL A 276 21.09 -7.32 -9.82
N ARG A 277 21.36 -8.09 -8.76
CA ARG A 277 20.50 -9.21 -8.36
C ARG A 277 19.16 -8.71 -7.83
N VAL A 278 19.20 -7.64 -7.03
CA VAL A 278 18.01 -6.97 -6.49
C VAL A 278 17.11 -6.49 -7.63
N ALA A 279 17.68 -5.75 -8.58
CA ALA A 279 16.94 -5.16 -9.70
C ALA A 279 16.29 -6.23 -10.58
N VAL A 280 16.98 -7.34 -10.86
CA VAL A 280 16.38 -8.44 -11.64
C VAL A 280 15.28 -9.16 -10.86
N LEU A 281 15.51 -9.45 -9.58
CA LEU A 281 14.53 -10.11 -8.73
C LEU A 281 13.25 -9.28 -8.59
N ASP A 282 13.40 -7.98 -8.30
CA ASP A 282 12.30 -7.03 -8.16
C ASP A 282 11.44 -6.99 -9.44
N LYS A 283 12.07 -6.80 -10.60
CA LYS A 283 11.36 -6.74 -11.90
C LYS A 283 10.65 -8.03 -12.29
N VAL A 284 11.30 -9.19 -12.07
CA VAL A 284 10.70 -10.50 -12.38
C VAL A 284 9.53 -10.80 -11.43
N THR A 285 9.71 -10.51 -10.14
CA THR A 285 8.68 -10.72 -9.12
C THR A 285 7.47 -9.84 -9.38
N ASP A 286 7.68 -8.54 -9.62
CA ASP A 286 6.60 -7.61 -9.94
C ASP A 286 5.80 -8.04 -11.18
N PHE A 287 6.49 -8.46 -12.25
CA PHE A 287 5.84 -8.94 -13.47
C PHE A 287 4.98 -10.19 -13.21
N LEU A 288 5.53 -11.19 -12.50
CA LEU A 288 4.82 -12.44 -12.22
C LEU A 288 3.62 -12.23 -11.29
N LEU A 289 3.79 -11.42 -10.25
CA LEU A 289 2.70 -11.08 -9.34
C LEU A 289 1.64 -10.21 -10.03
N PHE A 290 2.03 -9.35 -10.97
CA PHE A 290 1.09 -8.59 -11.80
C PHE A 290 0.25 -9.51 -12.69
N LEU A 291 0.89 -10.45 -13.40
CA LEU A 291 0.19 -11.44 -14.23
C LEU A 291 -0.79 -12.27 -13.38
N GLY A 292 -0.38 -12.68 -12.18
CA GLY A 292 -1.25 -13.39 -11.23
C GLY A 292 -2.49 -12.57 -10.83
N LYS A 293 -2.35 -11.27 -10.57
CA LYS A 293 -3.49 -10.38 -10.24
C LYS A 293 -4.46 -10.25 -11.42
N ILE A 294 -3.94 -10.09 -12.64
CA ILE A 294 -4.76 -10.00 -13.86
C ILE A 294 -5.47 -11.32 -14.14
N LEU A 295 -4.81 -12.47 -13.95
CA LEU A 295 -5.40 -13.78 -14.11
C LEU A 295 -6.59 -13.98 -13.16
N VAL A 296 -6.42 -13.63 -11.87
CA VAL A 296 -7.51 -13.74 -10.87
C VAL A 296 -8.66 -12.81 -11.21
N ALA A 297 -8.38 -11.53 -11.47
CA ALA A 297 -9.43 -10.55 -11.77
C ALA A 297 -10.15 -10.83 -13.09
N GLY A 298 -9.41 -11.25 -14.12
CA GLY A 298 -9.95 -11.65 -15.41
C GLY A 298 -10.78 -12.93 -15.32
N GLY A 299 -10.30 -13.96 -14.60
CA GLY A 299 -11.04 -15.19 -14.37
C GLY A 299 -12.36 -14.96 -13.64
N VAL A 300 -12.33 -14.17 -12.55
CA VAL A 300 -13.55 -13.75 -11.84
C VAL A 300 -14.46 -12.93 -12.75
N GLY A 301 -13.91 -12.01 -13.56
CA GLY A 301 -14.67 -11.21 -14.53
C GLY A 301 -15.38 -12.05 -15.58
N VAL A 302 -14.72 -13.06 -16.15
CA VAL A 302 -15.31 -13.98 -17.12
C VAL A 302 -16.45 -14.79 -16.49
N LEU A 303 -16.22 -15.34 -15.28
CA LEU A 303 -17.25 -16.08 -14.55
C LEU A 303 -18.44 -15.18 -14.20
N ALA A 304 -18.19 -13.96 -13.71
CA ALA A 304 -19.22 -12.97 -13.41
C ALA A 304 -20.01 -12.55 -14.66
N PHE A 305 -19.36 -12.41 -15.81
CA PHE A 305 -20.02 -12.12 -17.07
C PHE A 305 -21.00 -13.23 -17.46
N PHE A 306 -20.57 -14.50 -17.42
CA PHE A 306 -21.45 -15.63 -17.72
C PHE A 306 -22.61 -15.76 -16.72
N PHE A 307 -22.36 -15.44 -15.45
CA PHE A 307 -23.36 -15.44 -14.39
C PHE A 307 -24.43 -14.37 -14.63
N PHE A 308 -24.04 -13.10 -14.82
CA PHE A 308 -24.99 -11.99 -15.02
C PHE A 308 -25.69 -12.01 -16.38
N THR A 309 -25.12 -12.68 -17.38
CA THR A 309 -25.77 -12.89 -18.69
C THR A 309 -26.62 -14.16 -18.75
N GLN A 310 -26.85 -14.83 -17.62
CA GLN A 310 -27.67 -16.05 -17.49
C GLN A 310 -27.25 -17.20 -18.42
N ARG A 311 -25.97 -17.23 -18.82
CA ARG A 311 -25.42 -18.28 -19.69
C ARG A 311 -25.08 -19.57 -18.93
N ILE A 312 -25.14 -19.53 -17.60
CA ILE A 312 -24.96 -20.69 -16.72
C ILE A 312 -26.35 -21.25 -16.37
N PRO A 313 -26.75 -22.42 -16.92
CA PRO A 313 -28.12 -22.92 -16.81
C PRO A 313 -28.52 -23.26 -15.36
N VAL A 314 -27.55 -23.54 -14.48
CA VAL A 314 -27.78 -23.86 -13.06
C VAL A 314 -28.32 -22.67 -12.26
N PHE A 315 -27.94 -21.44 -12.63
CA PHE A 315 -28.32 -20.22 -11.89
C PHE A 315 -29.27 -19.31 -12.68
N ALA A 316 -29.65 -19.70 -13.90
CA ALA A 316 -30.44 -18.86 -14.80
C ALA A 316 -31.81 -18.46 -14.21
N GLN A 317 -32.39 -19.29 -13.32
CA GLN A 317 -33.68 -19.02 -12.69
C GLN A 317 -33.59 -18.14 -11.42
N GLU A 318 -32.42 -18.07 -10.78
CA GLU A 318 -32.23 -17.29 -9.54
C GLU A 318 -31.71 -15.86 -9.79
N VAL A 319 -31.16 -15.59 -10.98
CA VAL A 319 -30.56 -14.29 -11.32
C VAL A 319 -31.61 -13.37 -11.95
N PRO A 320 -32.00 -12.25 -11.30
CA PRO A 320 -32.92 -11.29 -11.89
C PRO A 320 -32.31 -10.60 -13.12
N MET A 321 -33.15 -10.22 -14.09
CA MET A 321 -32.68 -9.44 -15.23
C MET A 321 -32.17 -8.07 -14.78
N LEU A 322 -30.87 -7.83 -15.00
CA LEU A 322 -30.21 -6.57 -14.64
C LEU A 322 -30.20 -5.62 -15.84
N ASN A 323 -30.77 -4.43 -15.66
CA ASN A 323 -30.70 -3.35 -16.67
C ASN A 323 -29.26 -2.89 -16.93
N TYR A 324 -28.40 -2.91 -15.92
CA TYR A 324 -27.00 -2.46 -15.99
C TYR A 324 -26.04 -3.50 -15.39
N TYR A 325 -25.96 -4.69 -16.00
CA TYR A 325 -25.06 -5.76 -15.54
C TYR A 325 -23.57 -5.36 -15.50
N TRP A 326 -23.17 -4.33 -16.27
CA TRP A 326 -21.79 -3.81 -16.28
C TRP A 326 -21.33 -3.22 -14.94
N VAL A 327 -22.24 -2.65 -14.14
CA VAL A 327 -21.90 -2.05 -12.84
C VAL A 327 -21.41 -3.14 -11.85
N PRO A 328 -22.21 -4.16 -11.48
CA PRO A 328 -21.74 -5.21 -10.58
C PRO A 328 -20.58 -6.02 -11.17
N LEU A 329 -20.52 -6.18 -12.50
CA LEU A 329 -19.36 -6.80 -13.17
C LEU A 329 -18.07 -6.03 -12.93
N LEU A 330 -18.07 -4.70 -13.16
CA LEU A 330 -16.91 -3.86 -12.93
C LEU A 330 -16.52 -3.82 -11.45
N THR A 331 -17.51 -3.76 -10.55
CA THR A 331 -17.29 -3.84 -9.10
C THR A 331 -16.61 -5.15 -8.71
N LEU A 332 -17.02 -6.31 -9.26
CA LEU A 332 -16.38 -7.59 -9.00
C LEU A 332 -14.95 -7.68 -9.58
N ILE A 333 -14.72 -7.14 -10.77
CA ILE A 333 -13.37 -7.12 -11.37
C ILE A 333 -12.42 -6.25 -10.54
N ILE A 334 -12.85 -5.04 -10.16
CA ILE A 334 -12.05 -4.14 -9.31
C ILE A 334 -11.84 -4.76 -7.92
N GLY A 335 -12.91 -5.29 -7.32
CA GLY A 335 -12.87 -5.92 -6.00
C GLY A 335 -11.93 -7.13 -5.98
N SER A 336 -12.03 -8.03 -6.95
CA SER A 336 -11.14 -9.19 -7.08
C SER A 336 -9.68 -8.79 -7.30
N TYR A 337 -9.41 -7.73 -8.07
CA TYR A 337 -8.05 -7.18 -8.21
C TYR A 337 -7.49 -6.66 -6.89
N LEU A 338 -8.29 -5.93 -6.09
CA LEU A 338 -7.87 -5.43 -4.77
C LEU A 338 -7.61 -6.56 -3.78
N VAL A 339 -8.46 -7.58 -3.76
CA VAL A 339 -8.27 -8.78 -2.94
C VAL A 339 -7.00 -9.50 -3.36
N ALA A 340 -6.83 -9.79 -4.66
CA ALA A 340 -5.63 -10.40 -5.21
C ALA A 340 -4.37 -9.60 -4.85
N HIS A 341 -4.41 -8.27 -4.93
CA HIS A 341 -3.31 -7.40 -4.52
C HIS A 341 -2.90 -7.63 -3.06
N GLY A 342 -3.86 -7.76 -2.15
CA GLY A 342 -3.62 -8.08 -0.74
C GLY A 342 -2.89 -9.42 -0.57
N PHE A 343 -3.39 -10.50 -1.18
CA PHE A 343 -2.76 -11.82 -1.08
C PHE A 343 -1.38 -11.89 -1.75
N PHE A 344 -1.22 -11.32 -2.93
CA PHE A 344 0.08 -11.28 -3.61
C PHE A 344 1.11 -10.38 -2.89
N SER A 345 0.68 -9.46 -2.03
CA SER A 345 1.61 -8.69 -1.20
C SER A 345 2.37 -9.57 -0.18
N VAL A 346 1.76 -10.67 0.28
CA VAL A 346 2.41 -11.67 1.15
C VAL A 346 3.53 -12.37 0.38
N TYR A 347 3.26 -12.77 -0.87
CA TYR A 347 4.28 -13.33 -1.75
C TYR A 347 5.43 -12.37 -1.99
N ALA A 348 5.14 -11.09 -2.27
CA ALA A 348 6.16 -10.07 -2.43
C ALA A 348 7.03 -9.93 -1.17
N MET A 349 6.42 -9.90 0.02
CA MET A 349 7.16 -9.85 1.29
C MET A 349 8.00 -11.10 1.54
N CYS A 350 7.50 -12.28 1.16
CA CYS A 350 8.24 -13.53 1.25
C CYS A 350 9.51 -13.48 0.41
N VAL A 351 9.38 -13.12 -0.87
CA VAL A 351 10.49 -13.08 -1.82
C VAL A 351 11.57 -12.10 -1.36
N ASP A 352 11.19 -10.89 -0.93
CA ASP A 352 12.14 -9.88 -0.45
C ASP A 352 12.86 -10.35 0.81
N THR A 353 12.13 -10.97 1.73
CA THR A 353 12.73 -11.51 2.98
C THR A 353 13.72 -12.62 2.67
N LEU A 354 13.34 -13.60 1.85
CA LEU A 354 14.23 -14.69 1.48
C LEU A 354 15.45 -14.19 0.69
N PHE A 355 15.27 -13.19 -0.16
CA PHE A 355 16.36 -12.59 -0.91
C PHE A 355 17.34 -11.84 0.01
N LEU A 356 16.84 -11.08 0.98
CA LEU A 356 17.69 -10.38 1.95
C LEU A 356 18.44 -11.38 2.84
N CYS A 357 17.75 -12.39 3.37
CA CYS A 357 18.37 -13.49 4.10
C CYS A 357 19.42 -14.23 3.26
N PHE A 358 19.16 -14.41 1.97
CA PHE A 358 20.11 -15.01 1.04
C PHE A 358 21.37 -14.18 0.82
N CYS A 359 21.22 -12.87 0.63
CA CYS A 359 22.36 -11.95 0.54
C CYS A 359 23.19 -11.99 1.82
N GLU A 360 22.52 -12.02 2.97
CA GLU A 360 23.17 -12.08 4.28
C GLU A 360 23.89 -13.41 4.55
N ASP A 361 23.27 -14.53 4.17
CA ASP A 361 23.85 -15.87 4.25
C ASP A 361 25.14 -15.95 3.39
N LEU A 362 25.16 -15.28 2.23
CA LEU A 362 26.35 -15.19 1.38
C LEU A 362 27.50 -14.36 1.98
N GLU A 363 27.21 -13.35 2.79
CA GLU A 363 28.24 -12.53 3.44
C GLU A 363 28.76 -13.19 4.72
N ARG A 364 27.91 -13.89 5.48
CA ARG A 364 28.26 -14.45 6.78
C ARG A 364 28.83 -15.86 6.73
N ASN A 365 28.36 -16.66 5.79
CA ASN A 365 28.71 -18.07 5.69
C ASN A 365 29.60 -18.33 4.47
N ASP A 366 30.56 -19.24 4.64
CA ASP A 366 31.52 -19.62 3.61
C ASP A 366 31.25 -21.04 3.05
N GLY A 367 30.32 -21.78 3.65
CA GLY A 367 29.98 -23.14 3.27
C GLY A 367 30.89 -24.20 3.89
N SER A 368 31.75 -23.82 4.84
CA SER A 368 32.51 -24.75 5.69
C SER A 368 31.59 -25.50 6.66
N THR A 369 32.09 -26.56 7.29
CA THR A 369 31.34 -27.26 8.35
C THR A 369 31.09 -26.37 9.58
N ALA A 370 31.95 -25.38 9.83
CA ALA A 370 31.79 -24.43 10.91
C ALA A 370 30.78 -23.32 10.60
N LYS A 371 30.67 -22.92 9.31
CA LYS A 371 29.73 -21.89 8.82
C LYS A 371 29.02 -22.35 7.55
N PRO A 372 28.13 -23.35 7.64
CA PRO A 372 27.44 -23.87 6.47
C PRO A 372 26.37 -22.89 6.00
N TYR A 373 26.05 -22.96 4.70
CA TYR A 373 24.96 -22.17 4.13
C TYR A 373 23.59 -22.71 4.55
N PHE A 374 22.65 -21.82 4.85
CA PHE A 374 21.26 -22.16 5.21
C PHE A 374 20.34 -22.26 3.98
N MET A 375 20.78 -21.71 2.84
CA MET A 375 20.04 -21.78 1.59
C MET A 375 19.81 -23.21 1.08
N SER A 376 18.76 -23.40 0.28
CA SER A 376 18.47 -24.70 -0.32
C SER A 376 19.56 -25.17 -1.29
N ALA A 377 19.71 -26.48 -1.43
CA ALA A 377 20.67 -27.08 -2.36
C ALA A 377 20.47 -26.61 -3.81
N SER A 378 19.22 -26.36 -4.22
CA SER A 378 18.91 -25.78 -5.54
C SER A 378 19.49 -24.39 -5.71
N LEU A 379 19.33 -23.53 -4.69
CA LEU A 379 19.82 -22.15 -4.75
C LEU A 379 21.35 -22.11 -4.69
N HIS A 380 21.95 -22.95 -3.84
CA HIS A 380 23.40 -23.14 -3.77
C HIS A 380 23.99 -23.60 -5.11
N ARG A 381 23.34 -24.56 -5.79
CA ARG A 381 23.79 -25.08 -7.09
C ARG A 381 23.77 -24.00 -8.18
N ILE A 382 22.75 -23.13 -8.18
CA ILE A 382 22.63 -22.05 -9.18
C ILE A 382 23.75 -21.02 -9.03
N LEU A 383 24.30 -20.85 -7.82
CA LEU A 383 25.43 -19.95 -7.57
C LEU A 383 26.77 -20.48 -8.07
N GLY A 384 26.88 -21.75 -8.46
CA GLY A 384 28.12 -22.33 -8.97
C GLY A 384 29.27 -22.39 -7.95
N LYS A 385 29.03 -22.06 -6.67
CA LYS A 385 30.01 -22.31 -5.61
C LYS A 385 30.13 -23.83 -5.45
N LYS A 386 31.31 -24.39 -5.75
CA LYS A 386 31.61 -25.81 -5.54
C LYS A 386 31.27 -26.18 -4.09
N LYS A 387 30.65 -27.35 -3.89
CA LYS A 387 30.75 -28.03 -2.59
C LYS A 387 32.24 -28.05 -2.24
N LEU A 388 32.66 -27.38 -1.17
CA LEU A 388 33.88 -27.78 -0.50
C LEU A 388 33.61 -29.22 -0.06
N SER A 389 34.17 -30.15 -0.83
CA SER A 389 34.28 -31.54 -0.44
C SER A 389 34.72 -31.57 1.02
N PRO A 390 34.16 -32.43 1.89
CA PRO A 390 34.89 -32.78 3.10
C PRO A 390 36.28 -33.20 2.63
N LYS A 391 37.33 -32.52 3.10
CA LYS A 391 38.69 -33.03 2.91
C LYS A 391 38.65 -34.45 3.48
N LYS A 392 38.79 -35.43 2.59
CA LYS A 392 39.02 -36.82 2.97
C LYS A 392 40.42 -36.89 3.57
N ALA A 393 40.52 -37.71 4.62
CA ALA A 393 41.68 -38.03 5.45
C ALA A 393 41.96 -37.02 6.56
#